data_AF-A0A1H9XM66-F1
#
_entry.id   AF-A0A1H9XM66-F1
#
_cell.length_a   1.000
_cell.length_b   1.000
_cell.length_c   1.000
_cell.angle_alpha   90.00
_cell.angle_beta   90.00
_cell.angle_gamma   90.00
#
_symmetry.space_group_name_H-M   'P 1'
#
loop_
_entity.id
_entity.type
_entity.pdbx_description
1 polymer ?
#
loop_
_entity_poly.entity_id
_entity_poly.type
_entity_poly.pdbx_seq_one_letter_code
_entity_poly.pdbx_strand_id
1 'polypeptide(L)' 'MTSAMPHRVQQSDAVHMSADTLAEEIIASYNGDHRAALKSVLADSLFFQSQLHTASCLLSKGMGRGWTPTFERIPVQEG' A
#
# COMPACT_ATOMS: atom_id res chain seq x y z
N MET A 1 17.85 -25.80 -22.61
CA MET A 1 17.76 -24.38 -23.01
C MET A 1 17.32 -23.58 -21.78
N THR A 2 18.25 -22.84 -21.17
CA THR A 2 18.00 -22.01 -19.98
C THR A 2 17.22 -20.77 -20.40
N SER A 3 15.96 -20.65 -19.99
CA SER A 3 15.17 -19.43 -20.21
C SER A 3 15.30 -18.52 -19.00
N ALA A 4 15.81 -17.32 -19.27
CA ALA A 4 16.00 -16.24 -18.33
C ALA A 4 14.66 -15.78 -17.70
N MET A 5 14.78 -15.37 -16.44
CA MET A 5 13.72 -14.82 -15.58
C MET A 5 13.06 -13.58 -16.20
N PRO A 6 11.74 -13.39 -16.08
CA PRO A 6 11.19 -12.04 -16.03
C PRO A 6 11.52 -11.45 -14.66
N HIS A 7 12.14 -10.28 -14.67
CA HIS A 7 12.43 -9.42 -13.52
C HIS A 7 11.18 -9.35 -12.64
N ARG A 8 11.16 -10.11 -11.52
CA ARG A 8 10.21 -9.89 -10.44
C ARG A 8 10.37 -8.41 -10.11
N VAL A 9 9.29 -7.65 -10.25
CA VAL A 9 9.22 -6.29 -9.71
C VAL A 9 9.71 -6.43 -8.28
N GLN A 10 10.89 -5.89 -8.01
CA GLN A 10 11.38 -5.69 -6.67
C GLN A 10 10.33 -4.79 -6.03
N GLN A 11 9.37 -5.41 -5.34
CA GLN A 11 8.67 -4.77 -4.25
C GLN A 11 9.79 -4.44 -3.28
N SER A 12 10.30 -3.23 -3.46
CA SER A 12 11.57 -2.75 -2.98
C SER A 12 11.75 -3.02 -1.50
N ASP A 13 13.00 -3.34 -1.11
CA ASP A 13 13.58 -3.21 0.23
C ASP A 13 13.50 -1.77 0.79
N ALA A 14 12.48 -1.00 0.41
CA ALA A 14 12.22 0.34 0.87
C ALA A 14 11.31 0.23 2.09
N VAL A 15 11.97 0.36 3.24
CA VAL A 15 11.44 1.04 4.42
C VAL A 15 10.56 0.18 5.32
N HIS A 16 11.21 -0.58 6.19
CA HIS A 16 10.64 -0.95 7.48
C HIS A 16 10.84 0.20 8.49
N MET A 17 10.46 1.44 8.12
CA MET A 17 10.32 2.52 9.12
C MET A 17 9.13 2.20 9.99
N SER A 18 9.25 2.44 11.29
CA SER A 18 8.13 2.28 12.20
C SER A 18 7.02 3.27 11.81
N ALA A 19 5.77 2.91 12.16
CA ALA A 19 4.63 3.78 11.93
C ALA A 19 4.84 5.17 12.57
N ASP A 20 5.55 5.22 13.70
CA ASP A 20 5.88 6.46 14.41
C ASP A 20 6.82 7.35 13.58
N THR A 21 7.90 6.80 13.01
CA THR A 21 8.83 7.59 12.18
C THR A 21 8.15 8.12 10.92
N LEU A 22 7.26 7.34 10.30
CA LEU A 22 6.48 7.78 9.15
C LEU A 22 5.49 8.88 9.54
N ALA A 23 4.84 8.76 10.69
CA ALA A 23 3.92 9.79 11.19
C ALA A 23 4.65 11.11 11.44
N GLU A 24 5.83 11.06 12.07
CA GLU A 24 6.67 12.24 12.32
C GLU A 24 7.13 12.90 11.02
N GLU A 25 7.57 12.11 10.03
CA GLU A 25 8.00 12.61 8.72
C GLU A 25 6.84 13.29 7.97
N ILE A 26 5.65 12.68 8.00
CA ILE A 26 4.45 13.27 7.39
C ILE A 26 4.11 14.57 8.10
N ILE A 27 4.04 14.61 9.44
CA ILE A 27 3.74 15.84 10.18
C ILE A 27 4.79 16.94 9.89
N ALA A 28 6.07 16.58 9.80
CA ALA A 28 7.14 17.51 9.46
C ALA A 28 6.95 18.10 8.06
N SER A 29 6.51 17.30 7.07
CA SER A 29 6.22 17.78 5.71
C SER A 29 5.08 18.81 5.64
N TYR A 30 4.16 18.78 6.62
CA TYR A 30 3.08 19.75 6.79
C TYR A 30 3.44 20.88 7.78
N ASN A 31 4.73 21.10 8.05
CA ASN A 31 5.22 22.16 8.93
C ASN A 31 4.60 22.09 10.35
N GLY A 32 4.33 20.88 10.84
CA GLY A 32 3.69 20.64 12.14
C GLY A 32 2.16 20.76 12.15
N ASP A 33 1.50 21.00 11.01
CA ASP A 33 0.04 20.97 10.94
C ASP A 33 -0.48 19.53 10.88
N HIS A 34 -0.79 19.00 12.06
CA HIS A 34 -1.33 17.65 12.25
C HIS A 34 -2.67 17.44 11.53
N ARG A 35 -3.49 18.50 11.41
CA ARG A 35 -4.81 18.40 10.78
C ARG A 35 -4.67 18.33 9.25
N ALA A 36 -3.75 19.08 8.67
CA ALA A 36 -3.44 19.00 7.25
C ALA A 36 -2.82 17.64 6.90
N ALA A 37 -1.86 17.17 7.71
CA ALA A 37 -1.26 15.84 7.59
C ALA A 37 -2.32 14.73 7.60
N LEU A 38 -3.20 14.69 8.60
CA LEU A 38 -4.25 13.68 8.70
C LEU A 38 -5.23 13.73 7.52
N LYS A 39 -5.61 14.93 7.07
CA LYS A 39 -6.48 15.09 5.89
C LYS A 39 -5.84 14.51 4.64
N SER A 40 -4.52 14.68 4.46
CA SER A 40 -3.80 14.13 3.31
C SER A 40 -3.80 12.60 3.32
N VAL A 41 -3.47 11.99 4.46
CA VAL A 41 -3.46 10.53 4.63
C VAL A 41 -4.86 9.95 4.40
N LEU A 42 -5.91 10.66 4.86
CA LEU A 42 -7.29 10.26 4.61
C LEU A 42 -7.66 10.36 3.12
N ALA A 43 -7.24 11.43 2.44
CA ALA A 43 -7.45 11.60 1.01
C ALA A 43 -6.76 10.48 0.20
N ASP A 44 -5.51 10.14 0.54
CA ASP A 44 -4.77 9.04 -0.07
C ASP A 44 -5.46 7.69 0.17
N SER A 45 -5.96 7.46 1.39
CA SER A 45 -6.70 6.25 1.73
C SER A 45 -8.00 6.10 0.92
N LEU A 46 -8.73 7.19 0.71
CA LEU A 46 -9.93 7.20 -0.14
C LEU A 46 -9.58 6.96 -1.61
N PHE A 47 -8.48 7.56 -2.07
CA PHE A 47 -7.97 7.34 -3.42
C PHE A 47 -7.59 5.87 -3.65
N PHE A 48 -6.86 5.24 -2.72
CA PHE A 48 -6.51 3.82 -2.82
C PHE A 48 -7.72 2.90 -2.81
N GLN A 49 -8.74 3.20 -2.01
CA GLN A 49 -10.00 2.45 -2.07
C GLN A 49 -10.66 2.54 -3.46
N SER A 50 -10.64 3.72 -4.08
CA SER A 50 -11.17 3.87 -5.44
C SER A 50 -10.36 3.10 -6.49
N GLN A 51 -9.03 3.07 -6.35
CA GLN A 51 -8.15 2.31 -7.24
C GLN A 51 -8.33 0.80 -7.05
N LEU A 52 -8.46 0.33 -5.80
CA LEU A 52 -8.73 -1.07 -5.48
C LEU A 52 -10.09 -1.53 -6.00
N HIS A 53 -11.12 -0.70 -5.85
CA HIS A 53 -12.43 -0.98 -6.43
C HIS A 53 -12.34 -1.10 -7.95
N THR A 54 -11.66 -0.16 -8.61
CA THR A 54 -11.44 -0.17 -10.05
C THR A 54 -10.68 -1.42 -10.51
N ALA A 55 -9.58 -1.75 -9.83
CA ALA A 55 -8.80 -2.96 -10.09
C ALA A 55 -9.67 -4.21 -9.93
N SER A 56 -10.43 -4.32 -8.84
CA SER A 56 -11.37 -5.42 -8.59
C SER A 56 -12.41 -5.55 -9.72
N CYS A 57 -12.98 -4.45 -10.20
CA CYS A 57 -13.91 -4.45 -11.33
C CYS A 57 -13.26 -4.87 -12.66
N LEU A 58 -11.98 -4.57 -12.89
CA LEU A 58 -11.25 -5.04 -14.07
C LEU A 58 -10.94 -6.54 -13.99
N LEU A 59 -10.55 -7.01 -12.80
CA LEU A 59 -10.23 -8.41 -12.55
C LEU A 59 -11.47 -9.31 -12.58
N SER A 60 -12.62 -8.82 -12.08
CA SER A 60 -13.89 -9.54 -12.05
C SER A 60 -14.49 -9.78 -13.43
N LYS A 61 -14.13 -8.97 -14.43
CA LYS A 61 -14.45 -9.20 -15.85
C LYS A 61 -13.62 -10.33 -16.50
N GLY A 62 -12.84 -11.07 -15.72
CA GLY A 62 -12.04 -12.20 -16.17
C GLY A 62 -10.59 -11.88 -16.50
N MET A 63 -10.14 -10.63 -16.36
CA MET A 63 -8.71 -10.29 -16.48
C MET A 63 -7.88 -10.70 -15.24
N GLY A 64 -8.51 -11.24 -14.20
CA GLY A 64 -7.88 -11.68 -12.94
C GLY A 64 -8.12 -13.14 -12.56
N ARG A 65 -8.42 -14.01 -13.53
CA ARG A 65 -8.74 -15.43 -13.26
C ARG A 65 -7.56 -16.12 -12.56
N GLY A 66 -7.72 -16.39 -11.26
CA GLY A 66 -6.73 -17.05 -10.40
C GLY A 66 -6.10 -16.18 -9.32
N TRP A 67 -6.42 -14.88 -9.23
CA TRP A 67 -5.86 -13.98 -8.23
C TRP A 67 -6.89 -13.62 -7.15
N THR A 68 -6.64 -14.02 -5.91
CA THR A 68 -7.46 -13.71 -4.72
C THR A 68 -6.62 -12.86 -3.76
N PRO A 69 -6.78 -11.53 -3.71
CA PRO A 69 -6.09 -10.71 -2.74
C PRO A 69 -6.74 -10.88 -1.36
N THR A 70 -6.00 -11.45 -0.41
CA THR A 70 -6.45 -11.57 0.99
C THR A 70 -6.03 -10.33 1.77
N PHE A 71 -6.99 -9.65 2.36
CA PHE A 71 -6.81 -8.40 3.13
C PHE A 71 -6.49 -8.65 4.62
N GLU A 72 -5.93 -9.81 4.96
CA GLU A 72 -5.65 -10.15 6.34
C GLU A 72 -4.36 -9.47 6.78
N ARG A 73 -4.50 -8.39 7.56
CA ARG A 73 -3.41 -7.89 8.41
C ARG A 73 -3.23 -8.93 9.51
N ILE A 74 -2.23 -9.81 9.39
CA ILE A 74 -1.80 -10.63 10.52
C ILE A 74 -1.26 -9.64 11.58
N PRO A 75 -1.92 -9.46 12.73
CA PRO A 75 -1.32 -8.66 13.79
C PRO A 75 -0.06 -9.39 14.27
N VAL A 76 1.08 -8.70 14.24
CA VAL A 76 2.28 -9.16 14.97
C VAL A 76 1.89 -9.26 16.44
N GLN A 77 1.85 -10.48 16.95
CA GLN A 77 1.78 -10.78 18.38
C GLN A 77 3.20 -10.63 18.90
N GLU A 78 3.50 -9.52 19.58
CA GLU A 78 4.73 -9.39 20.36
C GLU A 78 4.61 -10.26 21.62
N GLY A 79 5.59 -11.13 21.82
CA GLY A 79 5.76 -12.00 22.98
C GLY A 79 7.21 -12.01 23.43
#